data_AF-A0A662E9U4-F1
#
_entry.id   AF-A0A662E9U4-F1
#
_cell.length_a   1.000
_cell.length_b   1.000
_cell.length_c   1.000
_cell.angle_alpha   90.00
_cell.angle_beta   90.00
_cell.angle_gamma   90.00
#
_symmetry.space_group_name_H-M   'P 1'
#
loop_
_entity.id
_entity.type
_entity.pdbx_description
1 polymer ?
#
loop_
_entity_poly.entity_id
_entity_poly.type
_entity_poly.pdbx_seq_one_letter_code
_entity_poly.pdbx_strand_id
1 'polypeptide(L)'
;TLCYNLIQEIAMRNAVTISLPEPLTRELDLVSREAGTLRSEIVREALKKYFALREYRALRAELVIEAEAKGIVTDKDVFDQVS
;
A
#
# COMPACT_ATOMS: atom_id res chain seq x y z
N THR A 1 20.58 -0.96 -24.88
CA THR A 1 19.70 -2.12 -24.59
C THR A 1 19.18 -2.11 -23.16
N LEU A 2 20.03 -1.92 -22.14
CA LEU A 2 19.62 -1.88 -20.72
C LEU A 2 18.60 -0.76 -20.39
N CYS A 3 18.83 0.46 -20.89
CA CYS A 3 17.90 1.59 -20.71
C CYS A 3 16.53 1.36 -21.39
N TYR A 4 16.50 0.67 -22.54
CA TYR A 4 15.26 0.40 -23.26
C TYR A 4 14.40 -0.61 -22.48
N ASN A 5 15.01 -1.67 -21.94
CA ASN A 5 14.29 -2.64 -21.12
C ASN A 5 13.78 -2.03 -19.81
N LEU A 6 14.56 -1.16 -19.16
CA LEU A 6 14.13 -0.45 -17.95
C LEU A 6 12.95 0.49 -18.23
N ILE A 7 12.94 1.18 -19.36
CA ILE A 7 11.82 2.03 -19.79
C ILE A 7 10.59 1.19 -20.14
N GLN A 8 10.77 0.04 -20.79
CA GLN A 8 9.66 -0.88 -21.06
C GLN A 8 9.04 -1.38 -19.75
N GLU A 9 9.85 -1.79 -18.77
CA GLU A 9 9.37 -2.29 -17.48
C GLU A 9 8.58 -1.24 -16.69
N ILE A 10 9.02 0.03 -16.72
CA ILE A 10 8.31 1.17 -16.13
C ILE A 10 7.01 1.52 -16.90
N ALA A 11 6.98 1.26 -18.22
CA ALA A 11 5.84 1.55 -19.09
C ALA A 11 4.82 0.40 -19.25
N MET A 12 5.12 -0.80 -18.75
CA MET A 12 4.24 -1.96 -18.88
C MET A 12 2.98 -1.80 -18.02
N ARG A 13 1.83 -1.65 -18.68
CA ARG A 13 0.52 -1.68 -18.04
C ARG A 13 -0.14 -3.02 -18.30
N ASN A 14 -0.24 -3.84 -17.26
CA ASN A 14 -1.05 -5.05 -17.28
C ASN A 14 -2.50 -4.71 -16.91
N ALA A 15 -3.45 -5.11 -17.76
CA ALA A 15 -4.87 -4.93 -17.49
C ALA A 15 -5.38 -6.05 -16.59
N VAL A 16 -6.16 -5.69 -15.58
CA VAL A 16 -6.85 -6.62 -14.68
C VAL A 16 -8.34 -6.30 -14.76
N THR A 17 -9.15 -7.31 -15.07
CA THR A 17 -10.62 -7.20 -15.01
C THR A 17 -11.10 -7.85 -13.72
N ILE A 18 -11.82 -7.10 -12.89
CA ILE A 18 -12.36 -7.58 -11.62
C ILE A 18 -13.86 -7.33 -11.57
N SER A 19 -14.61 -8.30 -11.05
CA SER A 19 -16.01 -8.11 -10.71
C SER A 19 -16.12 -7.53 -9.30
N LEU A 20 -16.90 -6.47 -9.15
CA LEU A 20 -17.17 -5.83 -7.86
C LEU A 20 -18.65 -5.98 -7.52
N PRO A 21 -19.00 -6.14 -6.23
CA PRO A 21 -20.39 -6.05 -5.79
C PRO A 21 -21.00 -4.71 -6.20
N GLU A 22 -22.28 -4.73 -6.59
CA GLU A 22 -23.03 -3.54 -7.04
C GLU A 22 -22.89 -2.33 -6.10
N PRO A 23 -22.99 -2.47 -4.76
CA PRO A 23 -22.82 -1.33 -3.85
C PRO A 23 -21.44 -0.66 -3.98
N LEU A 24 -20.38 -1.46 -4.11
CA LEU A 24 -19.01 -0.96 -4.21
C LEU A 24 -18.76 -0.28 -5.56
N THR A 25 -19.36 -0.80 -6.63
CA THR A 25 -19.34 -0.15 -7.95
C THR A 25 -19.98 1.24 -7.89
N ARG A 26 -21.12 1.39 -7.20
CA ARG A 26 -21.79 2.70 -7.04
C ARG A 26 -20.96 3.68 -6.24
N GLU A 27 -20.31 3.22 -5.16
CA GLU A 27 -19.43 4.06 -4.34
C GLU A 27 -18.21 4.52 -5.15
N LEU A 28 -17.58 3.61 -5.90
CA LEU A 28 -16.46 3.95 -6.78
C LEU A 28 -16.87 4.98 -7.84
N ASP A 29 -18.08 4.88 -8.37
CA ASP A 29 -18.62 5.83 -9.34
C ASP A 29 -18.86 7.21 -8.75
N LEU A 30 -19.39 7.27 -7.53
CA LEU A 30 -19.61 8.51 -6.80
C LEU A 30 -18.29 9.22 -6.53
N VAL A 31 -17.33 8.52 -5.91
CA VAL A 31 -16.00 9.08 -5.59
C VAL A 31 -15.26 9.53 -6.83
N SER A 32 -15.32 8.74 -7.92
CA SER A 32 -14.76 9.09 -9.23
C SER A 32 -15.32 10.40 -9.75
N ARG A 33 -16.64 10.60 -9.67
CA ARG A 33 -17.32 11.83 -10.13
C ARG A 33 -16.98 13.04 -9.25
N GLU A 34 -17.03 12.88 -7.93
CA GLU A 34 -16.75 13.96 -6.97
C GLU A 34 -15.30 14.45 -7.05
N ALA A 35 -14.35 13.52 -7.19
CA ALA A 35 -12.93 13.84 -7.27
C ALA A 35 -12.47 14.23 -8.70
N GLY A 36 -13.31 14.06 -9.73
CA GLY A 36 -12.92 14.26 -11.12
C GLY A 36 -11.81 13.31 -11.59
N THR A 37 -11.74 12.10 -11.01
CA THR A 37 -10.69 11.10 -11.29
C THR A 37 -11.28 9.85 -11.94
N LEU A 38 -10.45 9.07 -12.63
CA LEU A 38 -10.89 7.80 -13.23
C LEU A 38 -11.04 6.71 -12.18
N ARG A 39 -12.03 5.83 -12.33
CA ARG A 39 -12.22 4.63 -11.48
C ARG A 39 -10.94 3.80 -11.35
N SER A 40 -10.22 3.61 -12.45
CA SER A 40 -8.97 2.85 -12.48
C SER A 40 -7.86 3.50 -11.66
N GLU A 41 -7.86 4.82 -11.53
CA GLU A 41 -6.89 5.55 -10.71
C GLU A 41 -7.17 5.32 -9.24
N ILE A 42 -8.43 5.48 -8.82
CA ILE A 42 -8.87 5.20 -7.45
C ILE A 42 -8.54 3.75 -7.07
N VAL A 43 -8.86 2.78 -7.93
CA VAL A 43 -8.55 1.36 -7.68
C VAL A 43 -7.04 1.13 -7.56
N ARG A 44 -6.24 1.74 -8.44
CA ARG A 44 -4.78 1.62 -8.38
C ARG A 44 -4.21 2.19 -7.08
N GLU A 45 -4.68 3.36 -6.66
CA GLU A 45 -4.25 3.97 -5.40
C GLU A 45 -4.71 3.17 -4.17
N ALA A 46 -5.93 2.63 -4.20
CA ALA A 46 -6.42 1.74 -3.16
C ALA A 46 -5.54 0.49 -3.02
N LEU A 47 -5.17 -0.15 -4.14
CA LEU A 47 -4.29 -1.31 -4.14
C LEU A 47 -2.88 -0.98 -3.63
N LYS A 48 -2.29 0.14 -4.05
CA LYS A 48 -1.00 0.60 -3.53
C LYS A 48 -1.04 0.76 -2.00
N LYS A 49 -2.06 1.45 -1.48
CA LYS A 49 -2.23 1.65 -0.03
C LYS A 49 -2.44 0.33 0.71
N TYR A 50 -3.22 -0.58 0.13
CA TYR A 50 -3.43 -1.91 0.71
C TYR A 50 -2.13 -2.71 0.81
N PHE A 51 -1.32 -2.75 -0.24
CA PHE A 51 -0.05 -3.47 -0.23
C PHE A 51 0.96 -2.84 0.74
N ALA A 52 1.10 -1.51 0.74
CA ALA A 52 1.97 -0.81 1.67
C ALA A 52 1.59 -1.09 3.14
N LEU A 53 0.29 -1.08 3.46
CA LEU A 53 -0.19 -1.39 4.81
C LEU A 53 0.07 -2.86 5.18
N ARG A 54 -0.07 -3.77 4.23
CA ARG A 54 0.21 -5.20 4.42
C ARG A 54 1.70 -5.44 4.69
N GLU A 55 2.58 -4.84 3.89
CA GLU A 55 4.04 -4.90 4.08
C GLU A 55 4.45 -4.30 5.41
N TYR A 56 3.93 -3.12 5.75
CA TYR A 56 4.18 -2.46 7.03
C TYR A 56 3.80 -3.36 8.22
N ARG A 57 2.62 -4.01 8.17
CA ARG A 57 2.16 -4.90 9.24
C ARG A 57 3.03 -6.14 9.38
N ALA A 58 3.47 -6.72 8.27
CA ALA A 58 4.37 -7.87 8.29
C ALA A 58 5.72 -7.49 8.93
N LEU A 59 6.32 -6.39 8.46
CA LEU A 59 7.59 -5.90 9.01
C LEU A 59 7.47 -5.55 10.49
N ARG A 60 6.38 -4.88 10.89
CA ARG A 60 6.13 -4.55 12.30
C ARG A 60 6.03 -5.81 13.16
N ALA A 61 5.38 -6.87 12.68
CA ALA A 61 5.26 -8.11 13.44
C ALA A 61 6.63 -8.75 13.73
N GLU A 62 7.52 -8.75 12.74
CA GLU A 62 8.90 -9.25 12.90
C GLU A 62 9.72 -8.36 13.85
N LEU A 63 9.68 -7.04 13.65
CA LEU A 63 10.46 -6.10 14.45
C LEU A 63 9.99 -6.01 15.90
N VAL A 64 8.69 -6.15 16.17
CA VAL A 64 8.16 -6.14 17.54
C VAL A 64 8.71 -7.31 18.35
N ILE A 65 8.79 -8.51 17.77
CA ILE A 65 9.35 -9.69 18.44
C ILE A 65 10.83 -9.44 18.82
N GLU A 66 11.61 -8.90 17.89
CA GLU A 66 13.01 -8.55 18.12
C GLU A 66 13.19 -7.44 19.16
N ALA A 67 12.29 -6.44 19.16
CA ALA A 67 12.30 -5.34 20.12
C ALA A 67 11.96 -5.83 21.53
N GLU A 68 10.93 -6.68 21.67
CA GLU A 68 10.54 -7.29 22.94
C GLU A 68 11.67 -8.15 23.51
N ALA A 69 12.36 -8.94 22.68
CA ALA A 69 13.54 -9.71 23.09
C ALA A 69 14.69 -8.83 23.63
N LYS A 70 14.75 -7.56 23.22
CA LYS A 70 15.71 -6.54 23.68
C LYS A 70 15.16 -5.68 24.82
N GLY A 71 13.96 -5.98 25.33
CA GLY A 71 13.31 -5.23 26.41
C GLY A 71 12.71 -3.89 25.97
N ILE A 72 12.53 -3.67 24.66
CA ILE A 72 11.93 -2.45 24.10
C ILE A 72 10.47 -2.75 23.78
N VAL A 73 9.56 -2.34 24.66
CA VAL A 73 8.13 -2.65 24.54
C VAL A 73 7.30 -1.37 24.45
N THR A 74 7.77 -0.29 25.07
CA THR A 74 7.07 0.98 25.19
C THR A 74 7.82 2.11 24.50
N ASP A 75 7.10 3.19 24.18
CA ASP A 75 7.69 4.41 23.62
C ASP A 75 8.75 5.02 24.57
N LYS A 76 8.61 4.80 25.88
CA LYS A 76 9.61 5.20 26.88
C LYS A 76 10.92 4.43 26.70
N ASP A 77 10.85 3.11 26.47
CA ASP A 77 12.05 2.28 26.29
C ASP A 77 12.82 2.67 25.02
N VAL A 78 12.09 3.06 23.97
CA VAL A 78 12.68 3.61 22.74
C VAL A 78 13.39 4.93 23.06
N PHE A 79 12.71 5.86 23.73
CA PHE A 79 13.26 7.18 24.06
C PHE A 79 14.53 7.08 24.92
N ASP A 80 14.50 6.24 25.96
CA ASP A 80 15.64 6.03 26.87
C ASP A 80 16.86 5.41 26.16
N GLN A 81 16.69 4.79 24.97
CA GLN A 81 17.79 4.21 24.19
C GLN A 81 18.38 5.14 23.09
N VAL A 82 17.60 6.10 22.59
CA VAL A 82 18.00 6.93 21.44
C VAL A 82 18.25 8.41 21.79
N SER A 83 17.94 8.83 23.02
CA SER A 83 18.14 10.21 23.54
C SER A 83 19.13 10.22 24.70
#